data_AF-A0A850B5K6-F1
#
_entry.id   AF-A0A850B5K6-F1
#
_cell.length_a   1.000
_cell.length_b   1.000
_cell.length_c   1.000
_cell.angle_alpha   90.00
_cell.angle_beta   90.00
_cell.angle_gamma   90.00
#
_symmetry.space_group_name_H-M   'P 1'
#
loop_
_entity.id
_entity.type
_entity.pdbx_description
1 polymer ?
#
loop_
_entity_poly.entity_id
_entity_poly.type
_entity_poly.pdbx_seq_one_letter_code
_entity_poly.pdbx_strand_id
1 'polypeptide(L)'
;MSIAERDYILRMIEQLGVFLAKIMGARTAGDFDRAELELKAALGALFGPLADMLEKVDSASAANLLGGPEKIGAAAALYAERAAIRDAAGDQAAARADRRRALELYLEAARLKPPDNDEARGILLDLMKDVDRARLPERYRTTLDTIAPQKGA
;
A
#
# COMPACT_ATOMS: atom_id res chain seq x y z
N MET A 1 7.09 20.62 -8.42
CA MET A 1 5.81 20.01 -8.83
C MET A 1 5.04 21.06 -9.60
N SER A 2 4.59 20.74 -10.82
CA SER A 2 3.77 21.65 -11.64
C SER A 2 2.31 21.68 -11.16
N ILE A 3 1.55 22.69 -11.59
CA ILE A 3 0.11 22.78 -11.29
C ILE A 3 -0.65 21.56 -11.87
N ALA A 4 -0.27 21.10 -13.06
CA ALA A 4 -0.86 19.92 -13.70
C ALA A 4 -0.57 18.62 -12.93
N GLU A 5 0.65 18.46 -12.42
CA GLU A 5 1.01 17.32 -11.57
C GLU A 5 0.21 17.32 -10.27
N ARG A 6 0.03 18.50 -9.65
CA ARG A 6 -0.75 18.63 -8.42
C ARG A 6 -2.22 18.28 -8.65
N ASP A 7 -2.83 18.74 -9.74
CA ASP A 7 -4.22 18.40 -10.10
C ASP A 7 -4.39 16.89 -10.33
N TYR A 8 -3.45 16.30 -11.06
CA TYR A 8 -3.43 14.85 -11.28
C TYR A 8 -3.35 14.06 -9.97
N ILE A 9 -2.44 14.44 -9.05
CA ILE A 9 -2.31 13.76 -7.76
C ILE A 9 -3.58 13.88 -6.93
N LEU A 10 -4.20 15.07 -6.88
CA LEU A 10 -5.45 15.26 -6.14
C LEU A 10 -6.57 14.38 -6.69
N ARG A 11 -6.73 14.33 -8.01
CA ARG A 11 -7.69 13.43 -8.67
C ARG A 11 -7.41 11.96 -8.37
N MET A 12 -6.14 11.56 -8.36
CA MET A 12 -5.74 10.20 -8.02
C MET A 12 -6.11 9.85 -6.57
N ILE A 13 -5.90 10.77 -5.63
CA ILE A 13 -6.26 10.58 -4.21
C ILE A 13 -7.78 10.47 -4.06
N GLU A 14 -8.55 11.33 -4.73
CA GLU A 14 -10.02 11.26 -4.72
C GLU A 14 -10.52 9.92 -5.27
N GLN A 15 -9.98 9.48 -6.42
CA GLN A 15 -10.31 8.19 -7.01
C GLN A 15 -9.95 7.04 -6.08
N LEU A 16 -8.78 7.06 -5.46
CA LEU A 16 -8.36 6.06 -4.49
C LEU A 16 -9.37 5.97 -3.33
N GLY A 17 -9.79 7.11 -2.76
CA GLY A 17 -10.79 7.12 -1.69
C GLY A 17 -12.11 6.46 -2.09
N VAL A 18 -12.59 6.73 -3.31
CA VAL A 18 -13.81 6.09 -3.85
C VAL A 18 -13.63 4.58 -3.99
N PHE A 19 -12.49 4.12 -4.51
CA PHE A 19 -12.22 2.69 -4.65
C PHE A 19 -12.11 1.99 -3.29
N LEU A 20 -11.37 2.57 -2.35
CA LEU A 20 -11.23 2.01 -1.00
C LEU A 20 -12.59 1.86 -0.31
N ALA A 21 -13.46 2.87 -0.40
CA ALA A 21 -14.81 2.80 0.16
C ALA A 21 -15.63 1.65 -0.43
N LYS A 22 -15.57 1.42 -1.75
CA LYS A 22 -16.27 0.31 -2.42
C LYS A 22 -15.71 -1.05 -2.01
N ILE A 23 -14.39 -1.19 -1.98
CA ILE A 23 -13.70 -2.42 -1.58
C ILE A 23 -14.05 -2.79 -0.15
N MET A 24 -13.92 -1.83 0.77
CA MET A 24 -14.26 -2.02 2.18
C MET A 24 -15.74 -2.37 2.35
N GLY A 25 -16.64 -1.66 1.66
CA GLY A 25 -18.07 -1.96 1.69
C GLY A 25 -18.38 -3.40 1.28
N ALA A 26 -17.84 -3.86 0.14
CA ALA A 26 -18.02 -5.23 -0.32
C ALA A 26 -17.42 -6.26 0.67
N ARG A 27 -16.20 -6.01 1.18
CA ARG A 27 -15.55 -6.86 2.19
C ARG A 27 -16.38 -6.99 3.47
N THR A 28 -16.90 -5.88 4.00
CA THR A 28 -17.73 -5.91 5.22
C THR A 28 -19.07 -6.64 5.03
N ALA A 29 -19.57 -6.68 3.80
CA ALA A 29 -20.76 -7.46 3.44
C ALA A 29 -20.47 -8.96 3.22
N GLY A 30 -19.20 -9.39 3.29
CA GLY A 30 -18.76 -10.75 2.98
C GLY A 30 -18.73 -11.08 1.48
N ASP A 31 -18.90 -10.09 0.60
CA ASP A 31 -18.87 -10.25 -0.86
C ASP A 31 -17.43 -10.08 -1.36
N PHE A 32 -16.61 -11.12 -1.14
CA PHE A 32 -15.18 -11.09 -1.43
C PHE A 32 -14.89 -11.06 -2.94
N ASP A 33 -15.69 -11.74 -3.75
CA ASP A 33 -15.54 -11.71 -5.22
C ASP A 33 -15.72 -10.29 -5.77
N ARG A 34 -16.73 -9.57 -5.27
CA ARG A 34 -16.93 -8.17 -5.62
C ARG A 34 -15.79 -7.29 -5.11
N ALA A 35 -15.31 -7.52 -3.89
CA ALA A 35 -14.19 -6.77 -3.33
C ALA A 35 -12.93 -6.94 -4.21
N GLU A 36 -12.63 -8.15 -4.68
CA GLU A 36 -11.52 -8.41 -5.60
C GLU A 36 -11.72 -7.74 -6.97
N LEU A 37 -12.96 -7.74 -7.49
CA LEU A 37 -13.27 -7.07 -8.75
C LEU A 37 -13.05 -5.55 -8.65
N GLU A 38 -13.53 -4.92 -7.58
CA GLU A 38 -13.33 -3.48 -7.32
C GLU A 38 -11.85 -3.16 -7.12
N LEU A 39 -11.09 -4.04 -6.46
CA LEU A 39 -9.65 -3.89 -6.32
C LEU A 39 -8.93 -3.94 -7.67
N LYS A 40 -9.28 -4.89 -8.54
CA LYS A 40 -8.72 -4.99 -9.89
C LYS A 40 -9.05 -3.75 -10.73
N ALA A 41 -10.29 -3.26 -10.62
CA ALA A 41 -10.71 -2.03 -11.27
C ALA A 41 -9.92 -0.81 -10.77
N ALA A 42 -9.65 -0.73 -9.46
CA ALA A 42 -8.84 0.33 -8.87
C ALA A 42 -7.40 0.33 -9.41
N LEU A 43 -6.75 -0.85 -9.45
CA LEU A 43 -5.40 -1.00 -9.98
C LEU A 43 -5.33 -0.56 -11.46
N GLY A 44 -6.29 -1.01 -12.27
CA GLY A 44 -6.36 -0.63 -13.69
C GLY A 44 -6.65 0.86 -13.89
N ALA A 45 -7.51 1.46 -13.09
CA ALA A 45 -7.85 2.87 -13.20
C ALA A 45 -6.70 3.80 -12.79
N LEU A 46 -5.98 3.47 -11.71
CA LEU A 46 -4.91 4.33 -11.18
C LEU A 46 -3.58 4.16 -11.92
N PHE A 47 -3.26 2.93 -12.33
CA PHE A 47 -1.92 2.60 -12.88
C PHE A 47 -1.97 2.17 -14.35
N GLY A 48 -3.15 1.95 -14.92
CA GLY A 48 -3.31 1.58 -16.32
C GLY A 48 -2.48 0.34 -16.68
N PRO A 49 -1.68 0.39 -17.76
CA PRO A 49 -0.83 -0.74 -18.16
C PRO A 49 0.22 -1.16 -17.13
N LEU A 50 0.58 -0.29 -16.18
CA LEU A 50 1.56 -0.62 -15.15
C LEU A 50 1.00 -1.60 -14.11
N ALA A 51 -0.33 -1.69 -13.94
CA ALA A 51 -0.96 -2.56 -12.94
C ALA A 51 -0.45 -4.01 -13.01
N ASP A 52 -0.41 -4.60 -14.20
CA ASP A 52 0.05 -5.97 -14.42
C ASP A 52 1.56 -6.15 -14.14
N MET A 53 2.33 -5.07 -14.31
CA MET A 53 3.78 -5.09 -14.02
C MET A 53 4.03 -5.02 -12.51
N LEU A 54 3.21 -4.29 -11.76
CA LEU A 54 3.34 -4.19 -10.30
C LEU A 54 3.23 -5.55 -9.60
N GLU A 55 2.51 -6.50 -10.18
CA GLU A 55 2.41 -7.87 -9.62
C GLU A 55 3.64 -8.74 -9.91
N LYS A 56 4.40 -8.42 -10.95
CA LYS A 56 5.50 -9.26 -11.47
C LYS A 56 6.87 -8.88 -10.93
N VAL A 57 7.01 -7.67 -10.40
CA VAL A 57 8.30 -7.14 -9.91
C VAL A 57 8.34 -7.10 -8.39
N ASP A 58 9.52 -6.93 -7.78
CA ASP A 58 9.64 -6.68 -6.34
C ASP A 58 9.18 -5.26 -5.95
N SER A 59 9.04 -4.99 -4.65
CA SER A 59 8.53 -3.71 -4.14
C SER A 59 9.44 -2.50 -4.46
N ALA A 60 10.75 -2.71 -4.58
CA ALA A 60 11.70 -1.66 -5.02
C ALA A 60 11.46 -1.30 -6.48
N SER A 61 11.40 -2.33 -7.32
CA SER A 61 11.20 -2.19 -8.75
C SER A 61 9.83 -1.57 -9.04
N ALA A 62 8.79 -1.97 -8.29
CA ALA A 62 7.48 -1.33 -8.34
C ALA A 62 7.55 0.15 -7.96
N ALA A 63 8.27 0.51 -6.90
CA ALA A 63 8.41 1.90 -6.49
C ALA A 63 9.11 2.76 -7.56
N ASN A 64 10.16 2.23 -8.18
CA ASN A 64 10.84 2.88 -9.30
C ASN A 64 9.92 3.09 -10.52
N LEU A 65 9.07 2.10 -10.85
CA LEU A 65 8.09 2.22 -11.93
C LEU A 65 7.02 3.27 -11.66
N LEU A 66 6.57 3.39 -10.41
CA LEU A 66 5.55 4.34 -10.00
C LEU A 66 6.07 5.79 -9.92
N GLY A 67 7.36 5.96 -9.58
CA GLY A 67 8.10 7.20 -9.74
C GLY A 67 7.76 8.33 -8.76
N GLY A 68 6.85 8.13 -7.80
CA GLY A 68 6.51 9.15 -6.81
C GLY A 68 5.83 8.60 -5.56
N PRO A 69 6.06 9.22 -4.37
CA PRO A 69 5.59 8.71 -3.09
C PRO A 69 4.07 8.58 -3.01
N GLU A 70 3.31 9.48 -3.67
CA GLU A 70 1.85 9.43 -3.69
C GLU A 70 1.32 8.20 -4.44
N LYS A 71 1.94 7.86 -5.59
CA LYS A 71 1.58 6.67 -6.37
C LYS A 71 1.97 5.38 -5.66
N ILE A 72 3.14 5.39 -5.01
CA ILE A 72 3.63 4.25 -4.23
C ILE A 72 2.69 4.02 -3.03
N GLY A 73 2.31 5.07 -2.32
CA GLY A 73 1.34 5.00 -1.22
C GLY A 73 -0.03 4.51 -1.67
N ALA A 74 -0.52 4.96 -2.83
CA ALA A 74 -1.77 4.47 -3.41
C ALA A 74 -1.71 2.97 -3.71
N ALA A 75 -0.61 2.48 -4.29
CA ALA A 75 -0.42 1.05 -4.52
C ALA A 75 -0.38 0.29 -3.19
N ALA A 76 0.38 0.78 -2.21
CA ALA A 76 0.48 0.19 -0.88
C ALA A 76 -0.88 0.04 -0.20
N ALA A 77 -1.74 1.06 -0.28
CA ALA A 77 -3.10 1.03 0.26
C ALA A 77 -3.96 -0.07 -0.39
N LEU A 78 -3.88 -0.23 -1.72
CA LEU A 78 -4.61 -1.29 -2.43
C LEU A 78 -4.10 -2.69 -2.04
N TYR A 79 -2.78 -2.90 -1.90
CA TYR A 79 -2.26 -4.18 -1.40
C TYR A 79 -2.67 -4.46 0.05
N ALA A 80 -2.81 -3.44 0.90
CA ALA A 80 -3.31 -3.60 2.26
C ALA A 80 -4.79 -4.07 2.26
N GLU A 81 -5.65 -3.48 1.41
CA GLU A 81 -7.03 -3.96 1.27
C GLU A 81 -7.08 -5.37 0.67
N ARG A 82 -6.22 -5.70 -0.31
CA ARG A 82 -6.14 -7.07 -0.84
C ARG A 82 -5.83 -8.09 0.25
N ALA A 83 -4.89 -7.76 1.12
CA ALA A 83 -4.59 -8.59 2.26
C ALA A 83 -5.80 -8.76 3.18
N ALA A 84 -6.53 -7.67 3.45
CA ALA A 84 -7.70 -7.70 4.31
C ALA A 84 -8.87 -8.52 3.72
N ILE A 85 -9.04 -8.49 2.39
CA ILE A 85 -10.00 -9.36 1.68
C ILE A 85 -9.60 -10.83 1.85
N ARG A 86 -8.34 -11.17 1.56
CA ARG A 86 -7.82 -12.55 1.66
C ARG A 86 -7.87 -13.09 3.08
N ASP A 87 -7.58 -12.25 4.06
CA ASP A 87 -7.67 -12.59 5.48
C ASP A 87 -9.10 -12.95 5.87
N ALA A 88 -10.07 -12.10 5.50
CA ALA A 88 -11.50 -12.32 5.74
C ALA A 88 -12.05 -13.55 4.97
N ALA A 89 -11.50 -13.86 3.80
CA ALA A 89 -11.82 -15.05 3.02
C ALA A 89 -11.14 -16.34 3.56
N GLY A 90 -10.28 -16.24 4.56
CA GLY A 90 -9.58 -17.37 5.18
C GLY A 90 -8.24 -17.75 4.53
N ASP A 91 -7.79 -17.06 3.49
CA ASP A 91 -6.47 -17.27 2.87
C ASP A 91 -5.38 -16.47 3.60
N GLN A 92 -5.01 -17.01 4.76
CA GLN A 92 -4.02 -16.44 5.66
C GLN A 92 -2.61 -16.36 5.03
N ALA A 93 -2.28 -17.27 4.12
CA ALA A 93 -0.97 -17.29 3.47
C ALA A 93 -0.84 -16.13 2.48
N ALA A 94 -1.83 -15.96 1.61
CA ALA A 94 -1.84 -14.87 0.64
C ALA A 94 -2.02 -13.50 1.33
N ALA A 95 -2.83 -13.43 2.39
CA ALA A 95 -2.99 -12.22 3.19
C ALA A 95 -1.66 -11.73 3.82
N ARG A 96 -0.83 -12.66 4.33
CA ARG A 96 0.50 -12.31 4.87
C ARG A 96 1.45 -11.80 3.78
N ALA A 97 1.44 -12.42 2.60
CA ALA A 97 2.26 -11.97 1.47
C ALA A 97 1.88 -10.55 1.04
N ASP A 98 0.59 -10.25 0.96
CA ASP A 98 0.11 -8.91 0.61
C ASP A 98 0.35 -7.87 1.70
N ARG A 99 0.18 -8.21 2.99
CA ARG A 99 0.55 -7.32 4.10
C ARG A 99 2.02 -6.91 4.03
N ARG A 100 2.89 -7.89 3.78
CA ARG A 100 4.32 -7.62 3.58
C ARG A 100 4.55 -6.71 2.38
N ARG A 101 3.91 -6.99 1.24
CA ARG A 101 4.01 -6.17 0.03
C ARG A 101 3.57 -4.73 0.28
N ALA A 102 2.46 -4.53 0.97
CA ALA A 102 1.94 -3.21 1.35
C ALA A 102 2.93 -2.47 2.25
N LEU A 103 3.46 -3.13 3.29
CA LEU A 103 4.46 -2.56 4.17
C LEU A 103 5.72 -2.11 3.41
N GLU A 104 6.26 -2.98 2.57
CA GLU A 104 7.46 -2.68 1.78
C GLU A 104 7.24 -1.46 0.85
N LEU A 105 6.07 -1.35 0.22
CA LEU A 105 5.72 -0.19 -0.61
C LEU A 105 5.55 1.08 0.23
N TYR A 106 4.90 1.04 1.38
CA TYR A 106 4.82 2.19 2.28
C TYR A 106 6.21 2.67 2.73
N LEU A 107 7.14 1.74 2.97
CA LEU A 107 8.51 2.08 3.29
C LEU A 107 9.26 2.69 2.11
N GLU A 108 9.02 2.23 0.89
CA GLU A 108 9.55 2.90 -0.31
C GLU A 108 9.01 4.32 -0.47
N ALA A 109 7.70 4.53 -0.25
CA ALA A 109 7.13 5.88 -0.26
C ALA A 109 7.80 6.77 0.80
N ALA A 110 7.96 6.24 2.02
CA ALA A 110 8.54 6.96 3.14
C ALA A 110 10.03 7.28 2.97
N ARG A 111 10.78 6.49 2.18
CA ARG A 111 12.17 6.81 1.80
C ARG A 111 12.25 8.05 0.91
N LEU A 112 11.26 8.28 0.05
CA LEU A 112 11.20 9.45 -0.83
C LEU A 112 10.63 10.66 -0.10
N LYS A 113 9.57 10.45 0.68
CA LYS A 113 8.90 11.48 1.46
C LYS A 113 8.41 10.85 2.77
N PRO A 114 9.12 11.07 3.89
CA PRO A 114 8.68 10.57 5.19
C PRO A 114 7.25 11.03 5.51
N PRO A 115 6.44 10.19 6.20
CA PRO A 115 5.08 10.57 6.57
C PRO A 115 5.10 11.86 7.41
N ASP A 116 4.33 12.84 6.98
CA ASP A 116 4.22 14.17 7.58
C ASP A 116 3.10 14.26 8.63
N ASN A 117 2.31 13.19 8.78
CA ASN A 117 1.18 13.10 9.71
C ASN A 117 1.16 11.76 10.49
N ASP A 118 0.45 11.76 11.60
CA ASP A 118 0.38 10.61 12.52
C ASP A 118 -0.46 9.46 11.98
N GLU A 119 -1.43 9.72 11.10
CA GLU A 119 -2.28 8.69 10.50
C GLU A 119 -1.50 7.78 9.56
N ALA A 120 -0.72 8.36 8.64
CA ALA A 120 0.17 7.63 7.75
C ALA A 120 1.23 6.84 8.53
N ARG A 121 1.71 7.39 9.66
CA ARG A 121 2.61 6.68 10.58
C ARG A 121 1.89 5.52 11.27
N GLY A 122 0.64 5.69 11.69
CA GLY A 122 -0.19 4.67 12.32
C GLY A 122 -0.42 3.46 11.42
N ILE A 123 -0.78 3.69 10.14
CA ILE A 123 -0.96 2.61 9.14
C ILE A 123 0.32 1.77 9.00
N LEU A 124 1.48 2.44 8.92
CA LEU A 124 2.78 1.78 8.84
C LEU A 124 3.04 0.90 10.07
N LEU A 125 2.77 1.43 11.27
CA LEU A 125 2.95 0.70 12.53
C LEU A 125 1.98 -0.47 12.69
N ASP A 126 0.75 -0.34 12.21
CA ASP A 126 -0.23 -1.42 12.24
C ASP A 126 0.17 -2.57 11.31
N LEU A 127 0.59 -2.26 10.08
CA LEU A 127 1.12 -3.27 9.16
C LEU A 127 2.36 -3.98 9.71
N MET A 128 3.19 -3.28 10.50
CA MET A 128 4.35 -3.89 11.16
C MET A 128 4.00 -4.94 12.21
N LYS A 129 2.86 -4.82 12.90
CA LYS A 129 2.48 -5.80 13.96
C LYS A 129 2.40 -7.22 13.41
N ASP A 130 2.08 -7.34 12.13
CA ASP A 130 1.85 -8.60 11.44
C ASP A 130 3.03 -9.07 10.58
N VAL A 131 4.09 -8.26 10.47
CA VAL A 131 5.28 -8.59 9.67
C VAL A 131 6.49 -8.71 10.55
N ASP A 132 7.14 -9.87 10.51
CA ASP A 132 8.40 -10.10 11.21
C ASP A 132 9.50 -9.17 10.68
N ARG A 133 9.84 -8.16 11.50
CA ARG A 133 10.87 -7.17 11.19
C ARG A 133 12.24 -7.79 10.91
N ALA A 134 12.58 -8.92 11.52
CA ALA A 134 13.87 -9.59 11.30
C ALA A 134 13.97 -10.17 9.87
N ARG A 135 12.82 -10.43 9.23
CA ARG A 135 12.74 -10.95 7.85
C ARG A 135 12.69 -9.86 6.79
N LEU A 136 12.70 -8.59 7.19
CA LEU A 136 12.74 -7.46 6.26
C LEU A 136 14.18 -7.21 5.77
N PRO A 137 14.36 -6.94 4.47
CA PRO A 137 15.61 -6.39 3.94
C PRO A 137 16.14 -5.21 4.76
N GLU A 138 17.47 -5.12 4.86
CA GLU A 138 18.16 -4.10 5.68
C GLU A 138 17.66 -2.67 5.40
N ARG A 139 17.48 -2.34 4.12
CA ARG A 139 17.03 -1.01 3.71
C ARG A 139 15.70 -0.57 4.34
N TYR A 140 14.81 -1.53 4.61
CA TYR A 140 13.50 -1.29 5.21
C TYR A 140 13.61 -1.16 6.72
N ARG A 141 14.50 -1.94 7.34
CA ARG A 141 14.82 -1.82 8.77
C ARG A 141 15.36 -0.42 9.09
N THR A 142 16.28 0.10 8.28
CA THR A 142 16.83 1.46 8.44
C THR A 142 15.76 2.54 8.30
N THR A 143 14.87 2.41 7.32
CA THR A 143 13.75 3.36 7.13
C THR A 143 12.80 3.33 8.32
N LEU A 144 12.50 2.14 8.85
CA LEU A 144 11.67 1.99 10.05
C LEU A 144 12.27 2.65 11.28
N ASP A 145 13.57 2.51 11.50
CA ASP A 145 14.26 3.18 12.62
C ASP A 145 14.21 4.71 12.53
N THR A 146 14.06 5.25 11.33
CA THR A 146 13.90 6.69 11.11
C THR A 146 12.46 7.15 11.42
N ILE A 147 11.46 6.35 11.08
CA ILE A 147 10.03 6.70 11.20
C ILE A 147 9.50 6.44 12.62
N ALA A 148 9.99 5.40 13.25
CA ALA A 148 9.62 4.97 14.60
C ALA A 148 10.90 4.60 15.37
N PRO A 149 11.72 5.60 15.76
CA PRO A 149 12.90 5.34 16.56
C PRO A 149 12.49 4.61 17.84
N GLN A 150 13.16 3.49 18.15
CA GLN A 150 12.93 2.84 19.42
C GLN A 150 13.29 3.85 20.52
N LYS A 151 12.32 4.20 21.38
CA LYS A 151 12.65 4.85 22.65
C LYS A 151 13.59 3.91 23.37
N GLY A 152 14.81 4.40 23.65
CA GLY A 152 15.83 3.64 24.37
C GLY A 152 15.25 3.03 25.64
N ALA A 153 15.62 1.77 25.87
CA ALA A 153 15.41 1.06 27.13
C ALA A 153 16.03 1.80 28.31
#